data_AF-A0A143Z8P2-F1
#
_entry.id   AF-A0A143Z8P2-F1
#
_cell.length_a   1.000
_cell.length_b   1.000
_cell.length_c   1.000
_cell.angle_alpha   90.00
_cell.angle_beta   90.00
_cell.angle_gamma   90.00
#
_symmetry.space_group_name_H-M   'P 1'
#
loop_
_entity.id
_entity.type
_entity.pdbx_description
1 polymer ?
#
loop_
_entity_poly.entity_id
_entity_poly.type
_entity_poly.pdbx_seq_one_letter_code
_entity_poly.pdbx_strand_id
1 'polypeptide(L)'
;MEPAVFLRQLYEGAKETFPLYGIFPSVTAAQAILESDWGKSQLARECCNLFGIKADSGWKGEKKAYPTKEYDRHGQLYTVTAYFRKYASYADSLKDHGRFFQENQRYVNVIGLLNYRQQARAIQDAGYATDPRYAEKLIRLIEENGLWKWDQEVLTISSEKNVSFVTHVVSEGESVIRIAEKHGVTLQEIVEANHLNNPDLIFPGQKLAIPISGENPGSKVYMVRGGDTLSTIAQRYGTSSERIASDNGIPDSNYIQAGQKILIRN
;
A
#
# COMPACT_ATOMS: atom_id res chain seq x y z
N MET A 1 -3.31 -17.50 22.65
CA MET A 1 -2.57 -16.37 23.24
C MET A 1 -3.59 -15.40 23.82
N GLU A 2 -3.24 -14.69 24.90
CA GLU A 2 -4.09 -13.62 25.42
C GLU A 2 -4.16 -12.45 24.41
N PRO A 3 -5.33 -11.81 24.20
CA PRO A 3 -5.50 -10.74 23.21
C PRO A 3 -4.44 -9.63 23.29
N ALA A 4 -4.18 -9.12 24.50
CA ALA A 4 -3.21 -8.04 24.72
C ALA A 4 -1.76 -8.45 24.40
N VAL A 5 -1.41 -9.72 24.61
CA VAL A 5 -0.08 -10.25 24.27
C VAL A 5 0.06 -10.38 22.75
N PHE A 6 -0.98 -10.90 22.09
CA PHE A 6 -1.00 -11.04 20.64
C PHE A 6 -0.86 -9.69 19.94
N LEU A 7 -1.69 -8.70 20.32
CA LEU A 7 -1.63 -7.36 19.73
C LEU A 7 -0.26 -6.69 19.93
N ARG A 8 0.37 -6.86 21.09
CA ARG A 8 1.71 -6.32 21.35
C ARG A 8 2.77 -6.89 20.41
N GLN A 9 2.65 -8.16 20.03
CA GLN A 9 3.58 -8.80 19.08
C GLN A 9 3.40 -8.30 17.65
N LEU A 10 2.22 -7.80 17.29
CA LEU A 10 1.95 -7.25 15.96
C LEU A 10 2.29 -5.77 15.84
N TYR A 11 2.22 -5.05 16.96
CA TYR A 11 2.18 -3.59 17.00
C TYR A 11 3.26 -2.90 16.14
N GLU A 12 4.53 -3.14 16.45
CA GLU A 12 5.64 -2.49 15.72
C GLU A 12 5.67 -2.92 14.25
N GLY A 13 5.54 -4.22 13.98
CA GLY A 13 5.57 -4.73 12.60
C GLY A 13 4.40 -4.24 11.74
N ALA A 14 3.21 -4.06 12.31
CA ALA A 14 2.05 -3.50 11.61
C ALA A 14 2.26 -2.02 11.26
N LYS A 15 2.89 -1.25 12.16
CA LYS A 15 3.25 0.15 11.91
C LYS A 15 4.38 0.29 10.89
N GLU A 16 5.42 -0.55 10.97
CA GLU A 16 6.54 -0.55 10.03
C GLU A 16 6.15 -0.94 8.61
N THR A 17 5.13 -1.79 8.46
CA THR A 17 4.68 -2.26 7.13
C THR A 17 3.77 -1.26 6.42
N PHE A 18 3.10 -0.36 7.15
CA PHE A 18 2.27 0.69 6.56
C PHE A 18 3.03 1.58 5.56
N PRO A 19 4.14 2.24 5.90
CA PRO A 19 4.85 3.10 4.95
C PRO A 19 5.49 2.33 3.78
N LEU A 20 5.60 1.00 3.88
CA LEU A 20 6.16 0.17 2.82
C LEU A 20 5.09 -0.28 1.82
N TYR A 21 3.88 -0.57 2.29
CA TYR A 21 2.89 -1.31 1.51
C TYR A 21 1.52 -0.64 1.43
N GLY A 22 1.27 0.39 2.25
CA GLY A 22 0.05 1.18 2.22
C GLY A 22 -1.20 0.52 2.82
N ILE A 23 -1.04 -0.53 3.63
CA ILE A 23 -2.13 -1.16 4.38
C ILE A 23 -2.12 -0.68 5.82
N PHE A 24 -3.22 -0.09 6.28
CA PHE A 24 -3.31 0.48 7.62
C PHE A 24 -2.93 -0.55 8.70
N PRO A 25 -2.16 -0.16 9.73
CA PRO A 25 -1.79 -1.05 10.83
C PRO A 25 -3.01 -1.74 11.46
N SER A 26 -4.13 -1.03 11.58
CA SER A 26 -5.38 -1.57 12.10
C SER A 26 -5.96 -2.68 11.24
N VAL A 27 -5.93 -2.54 9.91
CA VAL A 27 -6.41 -3.55 8.94
C VAL A 27 -5.53 -4.79 9.01
N THR A 28 -4.22 -4.60 8.98
CA THR A 28 -3.23 -5.69 9.11
C THR A 28 -3.45 -6.48 10.41
N ALA A 29 -3.63 -5.79 11.54
CA ALA A 29 -3.85 -6.43 12.82
C ALA A 29 -5.22 -7.13 12.91
N ALA A 30 -6.28 -6.52 12.38
CA ALA A 30 -7.62 -7.12 12.37
C ALA A 30 -7.69 -8.38 11.50
N GLN A 31 -7.04 -8.38 10.33
CA GLN A 31 -6.89 -9.59 9.52
C GLN A 31 -6.08 -10.64 10.29
N ALA A 32 -4.95 -10.26 10.91
CA ALA A 32 -4.17 -11.21 11.70
C ALA A 32 -5.00 -11.82 12.86
N ILE A 33 -5.83 -11.05 13.55
CA ILE A 33 -6.75 -11.56 14.57
C ILE A 33 -7.70 -12.60 13.96
N LEU A 34 -8.39 -12.23 12.89
CA LEU A 34 -9.45 -13.03 12.28
C LEU A 34 -8.92 -14.32 11.67
N GLU A 35 -7.83 -14.24 10.91
CA GLU A 35 -7.25 -15.36 10.15
C GLU A 35 -6.48 -16.35 11.06
N SER A 36 -5.95 -15.88 12.19
CA SER A 36 -5.14 -16.72 13.09
C SER A 36 -5.83 -17.13 14.39
N ASP A 37 -7.09 -16.73 14.61
CA ASP A 37 -7.78 -16.85 15.90
C ASP A 37 -6.89 -16.33 17.04
N TRP A 38 -6.50 -15.06 16.98
CA TRP A 38 -5.61 -14.45 17.99
C TRP A 38 -4.28 -15.21 18.16
N GLY A 39 -3.70 -15.67 17.06
CA GLY A 39 -2.46 -16.45 17.02
C GLY A 39 -2.59 -17.86 17.59
N LYS A 40 -3.81 -18.37 17.80
CA LYS A 40 -4.04 -19.73 18.33
C LYS A 40 -4.07 -20.79 17.23
N SER A 41 -4.29 -20.40 15.97
CA SER A 41 -4.33 -21.32 14.83
C SER A 41 -3.04 -22.14 14.74
N GLN A 42 -3.13 -23.34 14.17
CA GLN A 42 -1.98 -24.22 14.02
C GLN A 42 -0.88 -23.56 13.18
N LEU A 43 -1.26 -22.90 12.09
CA LEU A 43 -0.34 -22.19 11.20
C LEU A 43 0.37 -21.04 11.90
N ALA A 44 -0.34 -20.25 12.73
CA ALA A 44 0.28 -19.18 13.49
C ALA A 44 1.30 -19.72 14.50
N ARG A 45 0.94 -20.76 15.25
CA ARG A 45 1.82 -21.33 16.30
C ARG A 45 3.04 -22.06 15.76
N GLU A 46 2.88 -22.80 14.66
CA GLU A 46 3.95 -23.67 14.15
C GLU A 46 4.77 -23.05 13.02
N CYS A 47 4.20 -22.06 12.33
CA CYS A 47 4.81 -21.47 11.13
C CYS A 47 4.93 -19.95 11.19
N CYS A 48 4.51 -19.29 12.27
CA CYS A 48 4.36 -17.84 12.34
C CYS A 48 3.47 -17.27 11.21
N ASN A 49 2.64 -18.09 10.56
CA ASN A 49 1.84 -17.70 9.40
C ASN A 49 0.46 -17.25 9.86
N LEU A 50 0.30 -15.93 10.00
CA LEU A 50 -0.91 -15.32 10.57
C LEU A 50 -2.08 -15.29 9.59
N PHE A 51 -1.81 -15.31 8.28
CA PHE A 51 -2.80 -15.04 7.23
C PHE A 51 -3.09 -16.27 6.36
N GLY A 52 -2.60 -17.45 6.74
CA GLY A 52 -2.81 -18.69 6.00
C GLY A 52 -2.23 -18.70 4.59
N ILE A 53 -1.15 -17.93 4.33
CA ILE A 53 -0.60 -17.78 2.98
C ILE A 53 0.02 -19.10 2.52
N LYS A 54 -0.48 -19.62 1.39
CA LYS A 54 0.02 -20.84 0.75
C LYS A 54 1.40 -20.60 0.14
N ALA A 55 2.25 -21.64 0.15
CA ALA A 55 3.54 -21.64 -0.52
C ALA A 55 3.36 -22.11 -1.97
N ASP A 56 3.23 -21.15 -2.88
CA ASP A 56 3.22 -21.38 -4.33
C ASP A 56 4.62 -21.78 -4.88
N SER A 57 4.72 -21.98 -6.19
CA SER A 57 5.97 -22.33 -6.87
C SER A 57 7.05 -21.23 -6.83
N GLY A 58 6.64 -19.97 -6.61
CA GLY A 58 7.52 -18.82 -6.47
C GLY A 58 8.17 -18.75 -5.09
N TRP A 59 7.52 -19.27 -4.05
CA TRP A 59 8.03 -19.24 -2.68
C TRP A 59 9.35 -20.00 -2.50
N LYS A 60 10.38 -19.29 -2.00
CA LYS A 60 11.73 -19.84 -1.76
C LYS A 60 12.07 -20.07 -0.29
N GLY A 61 11.25 -19.57 0.63
CA GLY A 61 11.46 -19.73 2.06
C GLY A 61 11.04 -21.10 2.58
N GLU A 62 11.14 -21.28 3.90
CA GLU A 62 10.63 -22.50 4.55
C GLU A 62 9.12 -22.66 4.29
N LYS A 63 8.67 -23.91 4.19
CA LYS A 63 7.25 -24.24 4.04
C LYS A 63 6.94 -25.49 4.84
N LYS A 64 5.68 -25.62 5.23
CA LYS A 64 5.18 -26.80 5.95
C LYS A 64 3.92 -27.33 5.31
N ALA A 65 3.85 -28.66 5.21
CA ALA A 65 2.73 -29.38 4.65
C ALA A 65 1.65 -29.58 5.72
N TYR A 66 0.40 -29.31 5.37
CA TYR A 66 -0.76 -29.60 6.20
C TYR A 66 -1.85 -30.28 5.36
N PRO A 67 -2.57 -31.27 5.91
CA PRO A 67 -3.77 -31.78 5.29
C PRO A 67 -4.87 -30.71 5.33
N THR A 68 -5.49 -30.42 4.19
CA THR A 68 -6.63 -29.51 4.06
C THR A 68 -7.82 -30.26 3.48
N LYS A 69 -9.02 -29.84 3.86
CA LYS A 69 -10.26 -30.38 3.34
C LYS A 69 -10.70 -29.53 2.15
N GLU A 70 -10.85 -30.14 0.99
CA GLU A 70 -11.32 -29.51 -0.25
C GLU A 70 -12.63 -30.20 -0.68
N TYR A 71 -13.41 -29.52 -1.53
CA TYR A 71 -14.61 -30.09 -2.13
C TYR A 71 -14.34 -30.44 -3.59
N ASP A 72 -14.71 -31.65 -4.01
CA ASP A 72 -14.63 -32.01 -5.42
C ASP A 72 -15.75 -31.32 -6.22
N ARG A 73 -15.75 -31.52 -7.55
CA ARG A 73 -16.76 -30.95 -8.44
C ARG A 73 -18.20 -31.43 -8.16
N HIS A 74 -18.37 -32.44 -7.32
CA HIS A 74 -19.65 -33.00 -6.88
C HIS A 74 -20.01 -32.59 -5.45
N GLY A 75 -19.20 -31.72 -4.82
CA GLY A 75 -19.40 -31.27 -3.43
C GLY A 75 -19.01 -32.31 -2.38
N GLN A 76 -18.26 -33.35 -2.75
CA GLN A 76 -17.73 -34.32 -1.80
C GLN A 76 -16.43 -33.81 -1.18
N LEU A 77 -16.37 -33.84 0.15
CA LEU A 77 -15.19 -33.42 0.90
C LEU A 77 -14.08 -34.47 0.79
N TYR A 78 -12.87 -34.06 0.41
CA TYR A 78 -11.68 -34.91 0.39
C TYR A 78 -10.48 -34.17 0.98
N THR A 79 -9.46 -34.92 1.41
CA THR A 79 -8.25 -34.35 1.99
C THR A 79 -7.16 -34.24 0.93
N VAL A 80 -6.57 -33.06 0.80
CA VAL A 80 -5.35 -32.84 0.02
C VAL A 80 -4.26 -32.29 0.91
N THR A 81 -3.00 -32.44 0.49
CA THR A 81 -1.90 -31.75 1.15
C THR A 81 -1.72 -30.38 0.53
N ALA A 82 -1.81 -29.33 1.35
CA ALA A 82 -1.41 -27.99 0.97
C ALA A 82 -0.10 -27.60 1.67
N TYR A 83 0.73 -26.82 0.98
CA TYR A 83 1.93 -26.25 1.57
C TYR A 83 1.67 -24.80 1.95
N PHE A 84 2.06 -24.43 3.17
CA PHE A 84 1.95 -23.07 3.69
C PHE A 84 3.32 -22.49 3.94
N ARG A 85 3.45 -21.18 3.72
CA ARG A 85 4.68 -20.44 4.00
C ARG A 85 4.98 -20.53 5.50
N LYS A 86 6.25 -20.72 5.85
CA LYS A 86 6.75 -20.68 7.22
C LYS A 86 7.70 -19.50 7.37
N TYR A 87 7.45 -18.70 8.39
CA TYR A 87 8.18 -17.48 8.69
C TYR A 87 9.00 -17.66 9.96
N ALA A 88 10.09 -16.89 10.07
CA ALA A 88 10.91 -16.84 11.27
C ALA A 88 10.21 -16.09 12.42
N SER A 89 9.34 -15.14 12.09
CA SER A 89 8.61 -14.32 13.06
C SER A 89 7.25 -13.85 12.52
N TYR A 90 6.40 -13.31 13.41
CA TYR A 90 5.19 -12.60 12.98
C TYR A 90 5.52 -11.36 12.15
N ALA A 91 6.59 -10.63 12.46
CA ALA A 91 7.00 -9.47 11.66
C ALA A 91 7.28 -9.84 10.19
N ASP A 92 7.90 -10.99 9.94
CA ASP A 92 8.10 -11.49 8.57
C ASP A 92 6.77 -11.87 7.89
N SER A 93 5.83 -12.45 8.63
CA SER A 93 4.49 -12.72 8.12
C SER A 93 3.73 -11.43 7.79
N LEU A 94 3.87 -10.36 8.58
CA LEU A 94 3.25 -9.06 8.31
C LEU A 94 3.85 -8.41 7.06
N LYS A 95 5.18 -8.50 6.88
CA LYS A 95 5.87 -7.98 5.69
C LYS A 95 5.43 -8.70 4.41
N ASP A 96 5.36 -10.03 4.45
CA ASP A 96 4.91 -10.83 3.31
C ASP A 96 3.43 -10.56 2.98
N HIS A 97 2.60 -10.34 4.00
CA HIS A 97 1.20 -9.95 3.83
C HIS A 97 1.03 -8.57 3.21
N GLY A 98 1.80 -7.55 3.64
CA GLY A 98 1.77 -6.24 2.99
C GLY A 98 2.20 -6.31 1.52
N ARG A 99 3.25 -7.08 1.24
CA ARG A 99 3.71 -7.34 -0.14
C ARG A 99 2.65 -8.02 -1.00
N PHE A 100 1.89 -8.96 -0.44
CA PHE A 100 0.80 -9.63 -1.15
C PHE A 100 -0.23 -8.65 -1.75
N PHE A 101 -0.56 -7.56 -1.04
CA PHE A 101 -1.46 -6.54 -1.58
C PHE A 101 -0.83 -5.72 -2.70
N GLN A 102 0.47 -5.49 -2.63
CA GLN A 102 1.24 -4.69 -3.58
C GLN A 102 1.55 -5.43 -4.89
N GLU A 103 1.82 -6.73 -4.81
CA GLU A 103 2.18 -7.54 -5.98
C GLU A 103 0.96 -8.08 -6.74
N ASN A 104 -0.22 -8.06 -6.12
CA ASN A 104 -1.44 -8.60 -6.70
C ASN A 104 -2.36 -7.50 -7.21
N GLN A 105 -2.42 -7.35 -8.55
CA GLN A 105 -3.23 -6.33 -9.24
C GLN A 105 -4.70 -6.30 -8.80
N ARG A 106 -5.23 -7.43 -8.30
CA ARG A 106 -6.58 -7.52 -7.71
C ARG A 106 -6.82 -6.48 -6.61
N TYR A 107 -5.79 -6.10 -5.85
CA TYR A 107 -5.90 -5.21 -4.69
C TYR A 107 -5.37 -3.80 -4.93
N VAL A 108 -5.11 -3.42 -6.19
CA VAL A 108 -4.59 -2.07 -6.51
C VAL A 108 -5.48 -0.95 -5.96
N ASN A 109 -6.79 -1.19 -5.85
CA ASN A 109 -7.77 -0.23 -5.32
C ASN A 109 -7.85 -0.17 -3.80
N VAL A 110 -7.12 -1.05 -3.08
CA VAL A 110 -7.02 -1.02 -1.62
C VAL A 110 -6.00 0.02 -1.17
N ILE A 111 -4.93 0.20 -1.97
CA ILE A 111 -3.83 1.11 -1.65
C ILE A 111 -4.24 2.55 -1.92
N GLY A 112 -3.78 3.50 -1.09
CA GLY A 112 -4.13 4.93 -1.23
C GLY A 112 -5.54 5.29 -0.72
N LEU A 113 -6.27 4.35 -0.12
CA LEU A 113 -7.50 4.67 0.59
C LEU A 113 -7.19 5.36 1.92
N LEU A 114 -8.04 6.30 2.31
CA LEU A 114 -7.72 7.27 3.37
C LEU A 114 -8.05 6.78 4.77
N ASN A 115 -8.69 5.62 4.91
CA ASN A 115 -8.97 5.01 6.21
C ASN A 115 -9.22 3.50 6.10
N TYR A 116 -9.13 2.84 7.24
CA TYR A 116 -9.33 1.39 7.37
C TYR A 116 -10.71 0.90 6.92
N ARG A 117 -11.77 1.73 7.00
CA ARG A 117 -13.12 1.32 6.56
C ARG A 117 -13.20 1.19 5.05
N GLN A 118 -12.58 2.14 4.35
CA GLN A 118 -12.45 2.08 2.90
C GLN A 118 -11.60 0.87 2.51
N GLN A 119 -10.46 0.64 3.18
CA GLN A 119 -9.61 -0.54 2.91
C GLN A 119 -10.33 -1.85 3.17
N ALA A 120 -10.99 -2.03 4.31
CA ALA A 120 -11.72 -3.27 4.61
C ALA A 120 -12.79 -3.59 3.55
N ARG A 121 -13.53 -2.58 3.08
CA ARG A 121 -14.52 -2.74 2.00
C ARG A 121 -13.85 -3.07 0.68
N ALA A 122 -12.80 -2.36 0.30
CA ALA A 122 -12.08 -2.62 -0.94
C ALA A 122 -11.43 -4.02 -0.96
N ILE A 123 -10.92 -4.50 0.18
CA ILE A 123 -10.39 -5.86 0.33
C ILE A 123 -11.50 -6.90 0.11
N GLN A 124 -12.70 -6.67 0.65
CA GLN A 124 -13.87 -7.53 0.40
C GLN A 124 -14.31 -7.48 -1.07
N ASP A 125 -14.45 -6.28 -1.65
CA ASP A 125 -14.88 -6.09 -3.04
C ASP A 125 -13.89 -6.73 -4.03
N ALA A 126 -12.60 -6.73 -3.68
CA ALA A 126 -11.55 -7.42 -4.41
C ALA A 126 -11.62 -8.96 -4.28
N GLY A 127 -12.46 -9.50 -3.41
CA GLY A 127 -12.69 -10.93 -3.25
C GLY A 127 -11.64 -11.64 -2.40
N TYR A 128 -11.13 -10.98 -1.35
CA TYR A 128 -10.20 -11.63 -0.39
C TYR A 128 -10.85 -12.81 0.33
N ALA A 129 -12.12 -12.66 0.74
CA ALA A 129 -12.90 -13.69 1.40
C ALA A 129 -14.26 -13.88 0.70
N THR A 130 -14.81 -15.09 0.79
CA THR A 130 -16.15 -15.41 0.29
C THR A 130 -17.27 -14.98 1.23
N ASP A 131 -16.92 -14.60 2.46
CA ASP A 131 -17.88 -14.12 3.46
C ASP A 131 -18.41 -12.72 3.10
N PRO A 132 -19.73 -12.54 2.92
CA PRO A 132 -20.32 -11.24 2.59
C PRO A 132 -20.17 -10.19 3.71
N ARG A 133 -19.80 -10.60 4.94
CA ARG A 133 -19.61 -9.72 6.10
C ARG A 133 -18.14 -9.53 6.48
N TYR A 134 -17.19 -9.91 5.60
CA TYR A 134 -15.76 -9.84 5.91
C TYR A 134 -15.31 -8.43 6.34
N ALA A 135 -15.67 -7.40 5.57
CA ALA A 135 -15.35 -6.01 5.86
C ALA A 135 -15.96 -5.55 7.19
N GLU A 136 -17.20 -5.95 7.49
CA GLU A 136 -17.87 -5.62 8.75
C GLU A 136 -17.15 -6.25 9.95
N LYS A 137 -16.72 -7.51 9.82
CA LYS A 137 -15.94 -8.20 10.84
C LYS A 137 -14.61 -7.50 11.11
N LEU A 138 -13.88 -7.10 10.06
CA LEU A 138 -12.63 -6.36 10.21
C LEU A 138 -12.86 -5.02 10.89
N ILE A 139 -13.83 -4.23 10.43
CA ILE A 139 -14.17 -2.94 11.01
C ILE A 139 -14.51 -3.08 12.50
N ARG A 140 -15.34 -4.08 12.84
CA ARG A 140 -15.71 -4.36 14.22
C ARG A 140 -14.50 -4.69 15.09
N LEU A 141 -13.61 -5.58 14.62
CA LEU A 141 -12.38 -5.92 15.33
C LEU A 141 -11.49 -4.69 15.55
N ILE A 142 -11.39 -3.79 14.57
CA ILE A 142 -10.63 -2.54 14.67
C ILE A 142 -11.20 -1.63 15.75
N GLU A 143 -12.52 -1.46 15.78
CA GLU A 143 -13.21 -0.58 16.72
C GLU A 143 -13.17 -1.12 18.16
N GLU A 144 -13.56 -2.38 18.36
CA GLU A 144 -13.66 -3.02 19.67
C GLU A 144 -12.30 -3.13 20.36
N ASN A 145 -11.21 -3.27 19.59
CA ASN A 145 -9.86 -3.36 20.12
C ASN A 145 -9.06 -2.04 20.06
N GLY A 146 -9.70 -0.95 19.60
CA GLY A 146 -9.05 0.36 19.52
C GLY A 146 -7.85 0.43 18.55
N LEU A 147 -7.80 -0.45 17.54
CA LEU A 147 -6.66 -0.56 16.61
C LEU A 147 -6.55 0.67 15.69
N TRP A 148 -7.63 1.42 15.49
CA TRP A 148 -7.62 2.68 14.74
C TRP A 148 -6.67 3.73 15.33
N LYS A 149 -6.28 3.60 16.61
CA LYS A 149 -5.25 4.46 17.22
C LYS A 149 -3.89 4.24 16.58
N TRP A 150 -3.58 3.03 16.12
CA TRP A 150 -2.32 2.73 15.45
C TRP A 150 -2.24 3.44 14.10
N ASP A 151 -3.38 3.54 13.40
CA ASP A 151 -3.49 4.33 12.17
C ASP A 151 -3.26 5.82 12.44
N GLN A 152 -3.84 6.35 13.53
CA GLN A 152 -3.62 7.74 13.91
C GLN A 152 -2.15 8.03 14.18
N GLU A 153 -1.42 7.15 14.86
CA GLU A 153 0.00 7.38 15.12
C GLU A 153 0.84 7.48 13.84
N VAL A 154 0.61 6.59 12.87
CA VAL A 154 1.34 6.64 11.58
C VAL A 154 0.90 7.83 10.71
N LEU A 155 -0.36 8.26 10.83
CA LEU A 155 -0.88 9.45 10.13
C LEU A 155 -0.47 10.77 10.81
N THR A 156 -0.33 10.82 12.14
CA THR A 156 0.10 12.01 12.88
C THR A 156 1.52 12.40 12.50
N ILE A 157 2.42 11.41 12.39
CA ILE A 157 3.79 11.59 11.86
C ILE A 157 3.76 12.21 10.45
N SER A 158 2.74 11.89 9.65
CA SER A 158 2.54 12.47 8.32
C SER A 158 1.95 13.89 8.38
N SER A 159 1.05 14.15 9.34
CA SER A 159 0.39 15.45 9.52
C SER A 159 1.31 16.55 10.08
N GLU A 160 2.32 16.20 10.86
CA GLU A 160 3.38 17.15 11.28
C GLU A 160 4.12 17.76 10.08
N LYS A 161 3.99 17.15 8.89
CA LYS A 161 4.50 17.67 7.62
C LYS A 161 3.49 18.54 6.83
N ASN A 162 2.38 18.98 7.44
CA ASN A 162 1.32 19.81 6.80
C ASN A 162 0.71 19.23 5.51
N VAL A 163 0.66 17.89 5.40
CA VAL A 163 0.11 17.20 4.22
C VAL A 163 -1.35 16.78 4.47
N SER A 164 -2.27 17.23 3.60
CA SER A 164 -3.65 16.73 3.52
C SER A 164 -3.80 15.82 2.30
N PHE A 165 -4.82 14.96 2.26
CA PHE A 165 -5.03 14.06 1.12
C PHE A 165 -6.42 14.23 0.51
N VAL A 166 -6.49 14.18 -0.82
CA VAL A 166 -7.75 14.04 -1.55
C VAL A 166 -7.73 12.76 -2.39
N THR A 167 -8.88 12.15 -2.62
CA THR A 167 -8.96 10.98 -3.51
C THR A 167 -9.20 11.44 -4.95
N HIS A 168 -8.34 11.02 -5.87
CA HIS A 168 -8.54 11.14 -7.32
C HIS A 168 -8.90 9.76 -7.90
N VAL A 169 -9.90 9.70 -8.78
CA VAL A 169 -10.27 8.47 -9.50
C VAL A 169 -9.70 8.56 -10.91
N VAL A 170 -8.82 7.62 -11.26
CA VAL A 170 -8.11 7.57 -12.55
C VAL A 170 -9.12 7.43 -13.69
N SER A 171 -9.03 8.32 -14.66
CA SER A 171 -9.84 8.30 -15.89
C SER A 171 -9.18 7.45 -16.99
N GLU A 172 -9.94 7.09 -18.02
CA GLU A 172 -9.41 6.33 -19.17
C GLU A 172 -8.27 7.09 -19.86
N GLY A 173 -7.10 6.43 -20.03
CA GLY A 173 -5.91 7.02 -20.66
C GLY A 173 -5.19 8.09 -19.81
N GLU A 174 -5.58 8.28 -18.56
CA GLU A 174 -4.91 9.21 -17.64
C GLU A 174 -3.58 8.61 -17.14
N SER A 175 -2.58 9.47 -16.88
CA SER A 175 -1.26 9.07 -16.34
C SER A 175 -0.99 9.78 -15.01
N VAL A 176 -0.15 9.19 -14.15
CA VAL A 176 0.22 9.80 -12.86
C VAL A 176 0.78 11.21 -13.04
N ILE A 177 1.58 11.45 -14.08
CA ILE A 177 2.12 12.79 -14.41
C ILE A 177 0.98 13.81 -14.63
N ARG A 178 -0.04 13.48 -15.41
CA ARG A 178 -1.17 14.39 -15.67
C ARG A 178 -2.00 14.63 -14.42
N ILE A 179 -2.13 13.62 -13.56
CA ILE A 179 -2.81 13.75 -12.26
C ILE A 179 -2.01 14.68 -11.36
N ALA A 180 -0.69 14.52 -11.30
CA ALA A 180 0.21 15.37 -10.54
C ALA A 180 0.09 16.84 -10.98
N GLU A 181 0.17 17.11 -12.28
CA GLU A 181 -0.04 18.43 -12.87
C GLU A 181 -1.41 19.03 -12.52
N LYS A 182 -2.47 18.23 -12.58
CA LYS A 182 -3.85 18.65 -12.29
C LYS A 182 -4.01 19.11 -10.84
N HIS A 183 -3.35 18.44 -9.90
CA HIS A 183 -3.44 18.73 -8.46
C HIS A 183 -2.32 19.61 -7.92
N GLY A 184 -1.36 20.01 -8.76
CA GLY A 184 -0.23 20.83 -8.34
C GLY A 184 0.75 20.11 -7.40
N VAL A 185 0.83 18.78 -7.52
CA VAL A 185 1.74 17.92 -6.76
C VAL A 185 2.77 17.28 -7.70
N THR A 186 3.78 16.61 -7.16
CA THR A 186 4.77 15.89 -7.94
C THR A 186 4.33 14.46 -8.25
N LEU A 187 4.91 13.86 -9.31
CA LEU A 187 4.72 12.44 -9.57
C LEU A 187 5.18 11.63 -8.36
N GLN A 188 6.32 12.01 -7.79
CA GLN A 188 6.91 11.31 -6.64
C GLN A 188 6.02 11.40 -5.40
N GLU A 189 5.39 12.54 -5.15
CA GLU A 189 4.39 12.71 -4.08
C GLU A 189 3.23 11.71 -4.22
N ILE A 190 2.69 11.54 -5.43
CA ILE A 190 1.61 10.57 -5.68
C ILE A 190 2.14 9.13 -5.54
N VAL A 191 3.32 8.84 -6.08
CA VAL A 191 3.94 7.51 -5.99
C VAL A 191 4.15 7.11 -4.53
N GLU A 192 4.68 8.01 -3.70
CA GLU A 192 4.90 7.78 -2.28
C GLU A 192 3.59 7.65 -1.51
N ALA A 193 2.63 8.54 -1.74
CA ALA A 193 1.33 8.53 -1.07
C ALA A 193 0.49 7.27 -1.36
N ASN A 194 0.72 6.64 -2.52
CA ASN A 194 -0.04 5.48 -2.99
C ASN A 194 0.81 4.22 -3.07
N HIS A 195 2.07 4.26 -2.63
CA HIS A 195 3.01 3.14 -2.70
C HIS A 195 2.99 2.47 -4.09
N LEU A 196 3.04 3.25 -5.17
CA LEU A 196 2.98 2.73 -6.53
C LEU A 196 4.32 2.10 -6.90
N ASN A 197 4.36 0.77 -7.05
CA ASN A 197 5.56 0.07 -7.53
C ASN A 197 5.93 0.47 -8.97
N ASN A 198 4.94 0.80 -9.79
CA ASN A 198 5.13 1.28 -11.15
C ASN A 198 4.12 2.40 -11.45
N PRO A 199 4.55 3.68 -11.53
CA PRO A 199 3.67 4.80 -11.83
C PRO A 199 3.06 4.77 -13.24
N ASP A 200 3.63 4.00 -14.17
CA ASP A 200 3.08 3.86 -15.53
C ASP A 200 1.95 2.83 -15.60
N LEU A 201 1.74 2.05 -14.54
CA LEU A 201 0.73 0.99 -14.46
C LEU A 201 -0.41 1.38 -13.53
N ILE A 202 -1.19 2.38 -13.94
CA ILE A 202 -2.47 2.74 -13.30
C ILE A 202 -3.66 2.33 -14.18
N PHE A 203 -4.80 2.06 -13.55
CA PHE A 203 -5.99 1.56 -14.26
C PHE A 203 -7.17 2.53 -14.14
N PRO A 204 -8.03 2.64 -15.16
CA PRO A 204 -9.26 3.40 -15.05
C PRO A 204 -10.11 2.92 -13.86
N GLY A 205 -10.62 3.87 -13.07
CA GLY A 205 -11.34 3.59 -11.83
C GLY A 205 -10.45 3.44 -10.59
N GLN A 206 -9.12 3.37 -10.75
CA GLN A 206 -8.20 3.30 -9.61
C GLN A 206 -8.28 4.56 -8.76
N LYS A 207 -8.30 4.40 -7.44
CA LYS A 207 -8.33 5.50 -6.48
C LYS A 207 -6.90 5.80 -6.03
N LEU A 208 -6.48 7.06 -6.16
CA LEU A 208 -5.19 7.55 -5.69
C LEU A 208 -5.40 8.61 -4.61
N ALA A 209 -4.72 8.48 -3.48
CA ALA A 209 -4.50 9.54 -2.50
C ALA A 209 -3.53 10.58 -3.07
N ILE A 210 -3.99 11.80 -3.24
CA ILE A 210 -3.20 12.92 -3.71
C ILE A 210 -2.81 13.77 -2.50
N PRO A 211 -1.51 13.88 -2.15
CA PRO A 211 -1.06 14.67 -1.01
C PRO A 211 -1.07 16.17 -1.34
N ILE A 212 -2.12 16.88 -0.96
CA ILE A 212 -2.21 18.33 -1.03
C ILE A 212 -1.58 18.93 0.23
N SER A 213 -0.36 19.42 0.13
CA SER A 213 0.26 20.21 1.21
C SER A 213 -0.33 21.62 1.22
N GLY A 214 -0.95 22.01 2.35
CA GLY A 214 -1.50 23.37 2.54
C GLY A 214 -0.43 24.46 2.54
N GLU A 215 0.83 24.06 2.73
CA GLU A 215 2.03 24.87 2.53
C GLU A 215 2.87 24.23 1.41
N ASN A 216 2.66 24.64 0.16
CA ASN A 216 3.74 24.58 -0.83
C ASN A 216 3.93 25.98 -1.47
N PRO A 217 4.49 26.97 -0.73
CA PRO A 217 4.82 28.28 -1.30
C PRO A 217 5.99 28.23 -2.30
N GLY A 218 6.60 27.06 -2.55
CA GLY A 218 7.81 26.89 -3.35
C GLY A 218 7.67 26.06 -4.63
N SER A 219 6.53 25.40 -4.87
CA SER A 219 6.32 24.57 -6.06
C SER A 219 5.86 25.44 -7.24
N LYS A 220 6.75 25.73 -8.19
CA LYS A 220 6.44 26.45 -9.42
C LYS A 220 6.36 25.48 -10.60
N VAL A 221 5.23 25.50 -11.31
CA VAL A 221 5.16 24.84 -12.62
C VAL A 221 5.92 25.69 -13.62
N TYR A 222 7.01 25.15 -14.17
CA TYR A 222 7.81 25.75 -15.22
C TYR A 222 7.52 25.08 -16.55
N MET A 223 7.32 25.89 -17.60
CA MET A 223 7.21 25.39 -18.97
C MET A 223 8.59 25.47 -19.62
N VAL A 224 9.14 24.31 -19.95
CA VAL A 224 10.42 24.14 -20.64
C VAL A 224 10.38 24.92 -21.95
N ARG A 225 11.37 25.78 -22.15
CA ARG A 225 11.54 26.61 -23.35
C ARG A 225 12.60 26.00 -24.26
N GLY A 226 12.62 26.42 -25.53
CA GLY A 226 13.68 26.03 -26.45
C GLY A 226 15.06 26.41 -25.90
N GLY A 227 15.95 25.42 -25.76
CA GLY A 227 17.31 25.61 -25.23
C GLY A 227 17.45 25.45 -23.71
N ASP A 228 16.36 25.16 -22.98
CA ASP A 228 16.48 24.79 -21.57
C ASP A 228 17.06 23.38 -21.41
N THR A 229 17.84 23.19 -20.34
CA THR A 229 18.21 21.90 -19.79
C THR A 229 17.75 21.82 -18.33
N LEU A 230 17.69 20.62 -17.74
CA LEU A 230 17.41 20.52 -16.31
C LEU A 230 18.45 21.28 -15.47
N SER A 231 19.70 21.34 -15.92
CA SER A 231 20.76 22.08 -15.24
C SER A 231 20.57 23.60 -15.27
N THR A 232 20.19 24.20 -16.41
CA THR A 232 19.95 25.64 -16.48
C THR A 232 18.70 26.05 -15.70
N ILE A 233 17.69 25.19 -15.71
CA ILE A 233 16.48 25.38 -14.91
C ILE A 233 16.82 25.26 -13.42
N ALA A 234 17.51 24.20 -13.00
CA ALA A 234 17.90 23.98 -11.62
C ALA A 234 18.69 25.16 -11.05
N GLN A 235 19.68 25.66 -11.80
CA GLN A 235 20.45 26.83 -11.42
C GLN A 235 19.57 28.08 -11.23
N ARG A 236 18.62 28.32 -12.13
CA ARG A 236 17.70 29.48 -12.06
C ARG A 236 16.84 29.46 -10.80
N TYR A 237 16.43 28.28 -10.37
CA TYR A 237 15.51 28.11 -9.24
C TYR A 237 16.21 27.71 -7.94
N GLY A 238 17.54 27.67 -7.91
CA GLY A 238 18.30 27.36 -6.69
C GLY A 238 18.16 25.91 -6.22
N THR A 239 17.98 24.97 -7.15
CA THR A 239 17.82 23.53 -6.88
C THR A 239 18.83 22.72 -7.72
N SER A 240 18.70 21.39 -7.78
CA SER A 240 19.56 20.52 -8.59
C SER A 240 18.80 19.84 -9.74
N SER A 241 19.51 19.50 -10.81
CA SER A 241 18.96 18.78 -11.96
C SER A 241 18.35 17.45 -11.53
N GLU A 242 19.01 16.78 -10.57
CA GLU A 242 18.60 15.50 -10.00
C GLU A 242 17.29 15.64 -9.22
N ARG A 243 17.13 16.71 -8.43
CA ARG A 243 15.90 16.97 -7.67
C ARG A 243 14.73 17.28 -8.61
N ILE A 244 14.96 18.09 -9.65
CA ILE A 244 13.93 18.33 -10.67
C ILE A 244 13.59 17.03 -11.41
N ALA A 245 14.59 16.23 -11.78
CA ALA A 245 14.37 14.97 -12.46
C ALA A 245 13.57 13.99 -11.60
N SER A 246 13.94 13.83 -10.33
CA SER A 246 13.24 12.93 -9.39
C SER A 246 11.81 13.40 -9.11
N ASP A 247 11.61 14.69 -8.87
CA ASP A 247 10.28 15.26 -8.60
C ASP A 247 9.33 15.08 -9.81
N ASN A 248 9.87 15.09 -11.03
CA ASN A 248 9.08 15.00 -12.25
C ASN A 248 9.09 13.62 -12.92
N GLY A 249 9.71 12.61 -12.28
CA GLY A 249 9.83 11.26 -12.86
C GLY A 249 10.56 11.24 -14.20
N ILE A 250 11.55 12.12 -14.40
CA ILE A 250 12.34 12.22 -15.64
C ILE A 250 13.52 11.23 -15.53
N PRO A 251 13.55 10.12 -16.29
CA PRO A 251 14.55 9.06 -16.11
C PRO A 251 15.95 9.48 -16.55
N ASP A 252 16.04 10.37 -17.54
CA ASP A 252 17.30 10.94 -18.03
C ASP A 252 17.14 12.45 -18.15
N SER A 253 17.99 13.16 -17.42
CA SER A 253 17.97 14.62 -17.28
C SER A 253 18.21 15.38 -18.59
N ASN A 254 18.64 14.69 -19.65
CA ASN A 254 18.82 15.23 -20.99
C ASN A 254 17.53 15.20 -21.84
N TYR A 255 16.48 14.51 -21.41
CA TYR A 255 15.24 14.35 -22.18
C TYR A 255 14.10 15.24 -21.69
N ILE A 256 14.35 16.56 -21.65
CA ILE A 256 13.25 17.53 -21.56
C ILE A 256 12.95 18.13 -22.93
N GLN A 257 11.66 18.34 -23.22
CA GLN A 257 11.21 18.90 -24.49
C GLN A 257 10.61 20.29 -24.31
N ALA A 258 10.83 21.18 -25.27
CA ALA A 258 10.17 22.49 -25.28
C ALA A 258 8.65 22.32 -25.23
N GLY A 259 7.98 23.05 -24.33
CA GLY A 259 6.55 22.93 -24.04
C GLY A 259 6.22 21.95 -22.91
N GLN A 260 7.15 21.11 -22.47
CA GLN A 260 6.96 20.23 -21.32
C GLN A 260 6.78 21.07 -20.05
N LYS A 261 5.77 20.74 -19.23
CA LYS A 261 5.60 21.32 -17.91
C LYS A 261 6.35 20.46 -16.89
N ILE A 262 7.13 21.10 -16.04
CA ILE A 262 7.83 20.45 -14.94
C ILE A 262 7.60 21.25 -13.66
N LEU A 263 7.41 20.56 -12.55
CA LEU A 263 7.28 21.15 -11.24
C LEU A 263 8.66 21.37 -10.63
N ILE A 264 8.92 22.58 -10.19
CA ILE A 264 10.17 22.96 -9.55
C ILE A 264 9.86 23.32 -8.10
N ARG A 265 10.47 22.60 -7.16
CA ARG A 265 10.47 22.99 -5.77
C ARG A 265 11.68 23.87 -5.47
N ASN A 266 11.44 24.96 -4.75
CA ASN A 266 12.50 25.67 -4.04
C ASN A 266 13.16 24.78 -2.96
#